data_AF-A0A453R2B7-F1
#
_entry.id   AF-A0A453R2B7-F1
#
_cell.length_a   1.000
_cell.length_b   1.000
_cell.length_c   1.000
_cell.angle_alpha   90.00
_cell.angle_beta   90.00
_cell.angle_gamma   90.00
#
_symmetry.space_group_name_H-M   'P 1'
#
loop_
_entity.id
_entity.type
_entity.pdbx_description
1 polymer ?
#
loop_
_entity_poly.entity_id
_entity_poly.type
_entity_poly.pdbx_seq_one_letter_code
_entity_poly.pdbx_strand_id
1 'polypeptide(L)'
;MILPLLCSCNVLLLIITGIFQQYWVHQVTKVRLQGYYDLSQKLKRIARVPFAAIACGTALLLLILVWQPQVEVLSISVLLRVALVVEVISAGCFMSLYIGHIHKYNSLNEQPDILRPLYSALQPSSSVEEIRYYDSRLSDQQMALLQYQRENIHYLSEEVLRLQESLSKYHRSVAASTPQVDLTHLLASRDQELRALSAEMNQVHSELRLARGLIAEKDSEIQHIRGNNNQYVEENERLRAILGEWSTRAAKLERALEAERVSNMELQKNRAKLKRQSTREKIPDIPQSESSSIGVL
;
A
#
# COMPACT_ATOMS: atom_id res chain seq x y z
N MET A 1 23.93 -17.64 41.20
CA MET A 1 23.71 -18.29 39.89
C MET A 1 23.28 -17.35 38.76
N ILE A 2 23.05 -16.04 39.01
CA ILE A 2 22.51 -15.12 37.99
C ILE A 2 23.60 -14.59 37.03
N LEU A 3 24.81 -14.33 37.53
CA LEU A 3 25.93 -13.81 36.73
C LEU A 3 26.41 -14.74 35.59
N PRO A 4 26.59 -16.08 35.79
CA PRO A 4 26.97 -16.96 34.69
C PRO A 4 25.88 -17.08 33.62
N LEU A 5 24.61 -16.93 34.01
CA LEU A 5 23.47 -16.96 33.09
C LEU A 5 23.39 -15.68 32.22
N LEU A 6 23.73 -14.51 32.79
CA LEU A 6 23.84 -13.28 31.99
C LEU A 6 25.07 -13.31 31.08
N CYS A 7 26.18 -13.89 31.54
CA CYS A 7 27.38 -14.06 30.72
C CYS A 7 27.11 -14.98 29.52
N SER A 8 26.46 -16.13 29.75
CA SER A 8 26.08 -17.04 28.66
C SER A 8 25.10 -16.42 27.68
N CYS A 9 24.13 -15.62 28.18
CA CYS A 9 23.19 -14.89 27.34
C CYS A 9 23.89 -13.83 26.46
N ASN A 10 24.85 -13.09 27.02
CA ASN A 10 25.62 -12.09 26.27
C ASN A 10 26.51 -12.73 25.19
N VAL A 11 27.16 -13.85 25.51
CA VAL A 11 27.92 -14.63 24.51
C VAL A 11 27.00 -15.15 23.39
N LEU A 12 25.79 -15.60 23.73
CA LEU A 12 24.81 -16.03 22.74
C LEU A 12 24.37 -14.88 21.83
N LEU A 13 24.13 -13.69 22.39
CA LEU A 13 23.81 -12.49 21.62
C LEU A 13 24.96 -12.09 20.69
N LEU A 14 26.22 -12.19 21.13
CA LEU A 14 27.40 -11.95 20.29
C LEU A 14 27.52 -12.95 19.13
N ILE A 15 27.23 -14.23 19.38
CA ILE A 15 27.23 -15.25 18.32
C ILE A 15 26.12 -14.98 17.30
N ILE A 16 24.90 -14.73 17.77
CA ILE A 16 23.75 -14.44 16.90
C ILE A 16 24.01 -13.20 16.05
N THR A 17 24.54 -12.14 16.66
CA THR A 17 24.85 -10.88 15.96
C THR A 17 26.03 -11.02 15.00
N GLY A 18 27.01 -11.87 15.31
CA GLY A 18 28.11 -12.21 14.40
C GLY A 18 27.64 -12.98 13.15
N ILE A 19 26.79 -14.01 13.33
CA ILE A 19 26.15 -14.72 12.22
C ILE A 19 25.33 -13.75 11.38
N PHE A 20 24.59 -12.87 12.05
CA PHE A 20 23.78 -11.87 11.38
C PHE A 20 24.63 -10.88 10.58
N GLN A 21 25.75 -10.42 11.12
CA GLN A 21 26.69 -9.55 10.41
C GLN A 21 27.28 -10.22 9.17
N GLN A 22 27.60 -11.51 9.26
CA GLN A 22 28.11 -12.28 8.11
C GLN A 22 27.04 -12.49 7.04
N TYR A 23 25.80 -12.79 7.45
CA TYR A 23 24.65 -12.84 6.56
C TYR A 23 24.40 -11.49 5.86
N TRP A 24 24.60 -10.37 6.55
CA TRP A 24 24.45 -9.02 5.99
C TRP A 24 25.48 -8.70 4.95
N VAL A 25 26.75 -9.01 5.22
CA VAL A 25 27.82 -8.83 4.21
C VAL A 25 27.50 -9.65 2.97
N HIS A 26 27.00 -10.88 3.15
CA HIS A 26 26.59 -11.72 2.04
C HIS A 26 25.41 -11.13 1.26
N GLN A 27 24.36 -10.67 1.94
CA GLN A 27 23.18 -10.06 1.30
C GLN A 27 23.51 -8.75 0.58
N VAL A 28 24.31 -7.87 1.19
CA VAL A 28 24.78 -6.62 0.55
C VAL A 28 25.59 -6.95 -0.71
N THR A 29 26.43 -7.98 -0.66
CA THR A 29 27.22 -8.43 -1.83
C THR A 29 26.31 -8.98 -2.93
N LYS A 30 25.30 -9.78 -2.57
CA LYS A 30 24.30 -10.32 -3.50
C LYS A 30 23.46 -9.22 -4.15
N VAL A 31 22.99 -8.26 -3.38
CA VAL A 31 22.23 -7.10 -3.86
C VAL A 31 23.10 -6.18 -4.73
N ARG A 32 24.40 -6.05 -4.40
CA ARG A 32 25.38 -5.34 -5.23
C ARG A 32 25.57 -6.03 -6.57
N LEU A 33 25.66 -7.36 -6.60
CA LEU A 33 25.75 -8.16 -7.82
C LEU A 33 24.51 -8.01 -8.72
N GLN A 34 23.32 -7.83 -8.12
CA GLN A 34 22.08 -7.52 -8.84
C GLN A 34 22.00 -6.07 -9.34
N GLY A 35 23.00 -5.23 -9.00
CA GLY A 35 23.23 -3.90 -9.55
C GLY A 35 22.40 -2.77 -8.94
N TYR A 36 21.85 -2.98 -7.75
CA TYR A 36 21.22 -1.92 -6.98
C TYR A 36 22.26 -1.11 -6.20
N TYR A 37 22.95 -0.19 -6.88
CA TYR A 37 24.09 0.54 -6.32
C TYR A 37 23.70 1.50 -5.17
N ASP A 38 22.68 2.33 -5.39
CA ASP A 38 22.18 3.31 -4.41
C ASP A 38 21.60 2.63 -3.15
N LEU A 39 20.95 1.47 -3.35
CA LEU A 39 20.53 0.61 -2.26
C LEU A 39 21.75 0.06 -1.53
N SER A 40 22.76 -0.47 -2.24
CA SER A 40 23.94 -1.06 -1.59
C SER A 40 24.71 -0.05 -0.72
N GLN A 41 24.79 1.22 -1.13
CA GLN A 41 25.49 2.27 -0.40
C GLN A 41 24.72 2.72 0.85
N LYS A 42 23.38 2.86 0.75
CA LYS A 42 22.51 3.11 1.91
C LYS A 42 22.49 1.91 2.86
N LEU A 43 22.45 0.70 2.31
CA LEU A 43 22.44 -0.56 3.06
C LEU A 43 23.76 -0.81 3.79
N LYS A 44 24.91 -0.46 3.19
CA LYS A 44 26.23 -0.52 3.85
C LYS A 44 26.32 0.42 5.04
N ARG A 45 25.68 1.60 4.99
CA ARG A 45 25.61 2.54 6.11
C ARG A 45 24.69 2.02 7.21
N ILE A 46 23.54 1.46 6.84
CA ILE A 46 22.56 0.87 7.77
C ILE A 46 23.11 -0.42 8.41
N ALA A 47 23.89 -1.22 7.67
CA ALA A 47 24.52 -2.45 8.16
C ALA A 47 25.56 -2.22 9.27
N ARG A 48 26.16 -1.03 9.34
CA ARG A 48 27.13 -0.67 10.39
C ARG A 48 26.47 -0.20 11.69
N VAL A 49 25.21 0.24 11.64
CA VAL A 49 24.47 0.73 12.82
C VAL A 49 24.25 -0.34 13.89
N PRO A 50 23.82 -1.58 13.59
CA PRO A 50 23.62 -2.59 14.62
C PRO A 50 24.94 -2.98 15.32
N PHE A 51 26.04 -3.07 14.57
CA PHE A 51 27.36 -3.36 15.14
C PHE A 51 27.82 -2.26 16.12
N ALA A 52 27.62 -0.98 15.77
CA ALA A 52 27.95 0.13 16.66
C ALA A 52 27.06 0.15 17.91
N ALA A 53 25.76 -0.12 17.76
CA ALA A 53 24.83 -0.19 18.89
C ALA A 53 25.19 -1.30 19.89
N ILE A 54 25.57 -2.48 19.40
CA ILE A 54 25.97 -3.63 20.25
C ILE A 54 27.34 -3.38 20.90
N ALA A 55 28.31 -2.82 20.17
CA ALA A 55 29.59 -2.43 20.74
C ALA A 55 29.44 -1.37 21.86
N CYS A 56 28.52 -0.42 21.69
CA CYS A 56 28.17 0.55 22.72
C CYS A 56 27.45 -0.10 23.91
N GLY A 57 26.51 -1.03 23.68
CA GLY A 57 25.79 -1.77 24.73
C GLY A 57 26.71 -2.63 25.58
N THR A 58 27.60 -3.38 24.94
CA THR A 58 28.63 -4.20 25.62
C THR A 58 29.66 -3.36 26.36
N ALA A 59 30.09 -2.22 25.82
CA ALA A 59 30.95 -1.28 26.55
C ALA A 59 30.26 -0.69 27.79
N LEU A 60 28.96 -0.38 27.70
CA LEU A 60 28.16 0.10 28.84
C LEU A 60 28.03 -0.98 29.93
N LEU A 61 27.80 -2.24 29.54
CA LEU A 61 27.73 -3.37 30.47
C LEU A 61 29.06 -3.60 31.20
N LEU A 62 30.19 -3.49 30.50
CA LEU A 62 31.53 -3.58 31.09
C LEU A 62 31.83 -2.39 32.00
N LEU A 63 31.42 -1.17 31.63
CA LEU A 63 31.57 0.02 32.45
C LEU A 63 30.79 -0.11 33.77
N ILE A 64 29.55 -0.61 33.71
CA ILE A 64 28.71 -0.86 34.89
C ILE A 64 29.34 -1.93 35.80
N LEU A 65 29.95 -2.97 35.22
CA LEU A 65 30.63 -4.03 35.96
C LEU A 65 31.89 -3.54 36.67
N VAL A 66 32.68 -2.69 36.00
CA VAL A 66 33.94 -2.12 36.53
C VAL A 66 33.69 -1.01 37.55
N TRP A 67 32.67 -0.17 37.32
CA TRP A 67 32.42 1.02 38.14
C TRP A 67 31.63 0.74 39.42
N GLN A 68 30.99 -0.43 39.56
CA GLN A 68 30.20 -0.84 40.75
C GLN A 68 29.42 0.34 41.37
N PRO A 69 28.45 0.92 40.63
CA PRO A 69 27.84 2.18 41.02
C PRO A 69 27.09 2.01 42.35
N GLN A 70 27.53 2.75 43.37
CA GLN A 70 27.01 2.77 44.73
C GLN A 70 25.68 3.54 44.82
N VAL A 71 24.74 3.25 43.92
CA VAL A 71 23.37 3.78 43.98
C VAL A 71 22.53 2.84 44.82
N GLU A 72 22.24 3.24 46.05
CA GLU A 72 21.45 2.48 47.04
C GLU A 72 20.02 2.10 46.58
N VAL A 73 19.56 2.67 45.45
CA VAL A 73 18.16 2.54 44.98
C VAL A 73 17.94 1.31 44.08
N LEU A 74 18.98 0.75 43.45
CA LEU A 74 18.83 -0.35 42.48
C LEU A 74 19.97 -1.36 42.56
N SER A 75 19.64 -2.62 42.84
CA SER A 75 20.63 -3.70 42.85
C SER A 75 21.35 -3.83 41.51
N ILE A 76 22.67 -4.03 41.54
CA ILE A 76 23.54 -4.21 40.35
C ILE A 76 22.95 -5.24 39.37
N SER A 77 22.32 -6.30 39.89
CA SER A 77 21.65 -7.33 39.08
C SER A 77 20.42 -6.82 38.30
N VAL A 78 19.72 -5.80 38.78
CA VAL A 78 18.58 -5.20 38.09
C VAL A 78 19.08 -4.28 36.98
N LEU A 79 20.13 -3.50 37.25
CA LEU A 79 20.76 -2.64 36.25
C LEU A 79 21.30 -3.43 35.06
N LEU A 80 21.96 -4.56 35.29
CA LEU A 80 22.47 -5.46 34.23
C LEU A 80 21.33 -6.07 33.38
N ARG A 81 20.20 -6.40 34.01
CA ARG A 81 19.02 -6.94 33.31
C ARG A 81 18.35 -5.87 32.45
N VAL A 82 18.20 -4.65 32.95
CA VAL A 82 17.65 -3.53 32.19
C VAL A 82 18.52 -3.23 30.97
N ALA A 83 19.85 -3.20 31.14
CA ALA A 83 20.78 -2.99 30.03
C ALA A 83 20.68 -4.08 28.96
N LEU A 84 20.58 -5.36 29.35
CA LEU A 84 20.40 -6.48 28.41
C LEU A 84 19.06 -6.41 27.66
N VAL A 85 17.96 -6.08 28.37
CA VAL A 85 16.63 -5.92 27.75
C VAL A 85 16.64 -4.76 26.75
N VAL A 86 17.28 -3.63 27.08
CA VAL A 86 17.45 -2.50 26.17
C VAL A 86 18.26 -2.91 24.93
N GLU A 87 19.32 -3.70 25.10
CA GLU A 87 20.14 -4.20 23.99
C GLU A 87 19.34 -5.11 23.05
N VAL A 88 18.55 -6.05 23.60
CA VAL A 88 17.67 -6.94 22.83
C VAL A 88 16.58 -6.16 22.08
N ILE A 89 15.94 -5.18 22.73
CA ILE A 89 14.92 -4.33 22.10
C ILE A 89 15.55 -3.50 20.98
N SER A 90 16.75 -2.95 21.18
CA SER A 90 17.45 -2.18 20.15
C SER A 90 17.80 -3.04 18.94
N ALA A 91 18.33 -4.24 19.14
CA ALA A 91 18.62 -5.19 18.07
C ALA A 91 17.35 -5.57 17.29
N GLY A 92 16.25 -5.90 17.99
CA GLY A 92 14.96 -6.22 17.38
C GLY A 92 14.34 -5.04 16.61
N CYS A 93 14.55 -3.81 17.07
CA CYS A 93 14.11 -2.60 16.37
C CYS A 93 14.87 -2.41 15.05
N PHE A 94 16.21 -2.54 15.06
CA PHE A 94 17.02 -2.45 13.84
C PHE A 94 16.66 -3.53 12.81
N MET A 95 16.36 -4.75 13.28
CA MET A 95 15.86 -5.85 12.45
C MET A 95 14.55 -5.50 11.74
N SER A 96 13.60 -4.95 12.48
CA SER A 96 12.25 -4.65 11.98
C SER A 96 12.29 -3.48 10.99
N LEU A 97 13.07 -2.44 11.28
CA LEU A 97 13.31 -1.34 10.35
C LEU A 97 13.95 -1.81 9.05
N TYR A 98 14.87 -2.77 9.11
CA TYR A 98 15.50 -3.36 7.94
C TYR A 98 14.53 -4.15 7.07
N ILE A 99 13.74 -5.05 7.66
CA ILE A 99 12.72 -5.82 6.95
C ILE A 99 11.71 -4.88 6.30
N GLY A 100 11.29 -3.82 7.01
CA GLY A 100 10.42 -2.78 6.47
C GLY A 100 11.06 -2.02 5.31
N HIS A 101 12.34 -1.66 5.40
CA HIS A 101 13.06 -0.99 4.32
C HIS A 101 13.21 -1.87 3.08
N ILE A 102 13.52 -3.17 3.24
CA ILE A 102 13.60 -4.11 2.12
C ILE A 102 12.23 -4.32 1.49
N HIS A 103 11.20 -4.52 2.31
CA HIS A 103 9.86 -4.78 1.80
C HIS A 103 9.32 -3.57 1.03
N LYS A 104 9.51 -2.36 1.59
CA LYS A 104 9.16 -1.09 0.93
C LYS A 104 9.97 -0.85 -0.33
N TYR A 105 11.23 -1.30 -0.39
CA TYR A 105 12.04 -1.16 -1.59
C TYR A 105 11.65 -2.18 -2.68
N ASN A 106 11.41 -3.43 -2.29
CA ASN A 106 10.93 -4.49 -3.17
C ASN A 106 9.54 -4.18 -3.76
N SER A 107 8.71 -3.41 -3.05
CA SER A 107 7.42 -2.94 -3.56
C SER A 107 7.51 -1.71 -4.47
N LEU A 108 8.63 -0.97 -4.47
CA LEU A 108 8.79 0.29 -5.20
C LEU A 108 9.64 0.16 -6.48
N ASN A 109 10.59 -0.78 -6.53
CA ASN A 109 11.52 -0.94 -7.65
C ASN A 109 11.37 -2.34 -8.28
N GLU A 110 10.53 -2.48 -9.31
CA GLU A 110 10.45 -3.68 -10.15
C GLU A 110 11.61 -3.80 -11.18
N GLN A 111 12.52 -2.82 -11.24
CA GLN A 111 13.62 -2.78 -12.23
C GLN A 111 14.97 -2.46 -11.60
N PRO A 112 16.07 -3.09 -12.06
CA PRO A 112 17.42 -2.86 -11.55
C PRO A 112 17.91 -1.43 -11.85
N ASP A 113 18.29 -0.70 -10.79
CA ASP A 113 18.73 0.71 -10.83
C ASP A 113 19.92 0.98 -11.80
N ILE A 114 20.62 -0.05 -12.29
CA ILE A 114 21.68 0.03 -13.32
C ILE A 114 21.17 0.53 -14.67
N LEU A 115 19.89 0.30 -14.98
CA LEU A 115 19.33 0.61 -16.29
C LEU A 115 19.20 2.11 -16.51
N ARG A 116 18.96 2.89 -15.46
CA ARG A 116 18.79 4.36 -15.55
C ARG A 116 20.08 5.08 -16.00
N PRO A 117 21.26 4.81 -15.40
CA PRO A 117 22.53 5.39 -15.85
C PRO A 117 22.97 4.91 -17.23
N LEU A 118 22.72 3.63 -17.57
CA LEU A 118 23.04 3.09 -18.89
C LEU A 118 22.17 3.74 -19.99
N TYR A 119 20.86 3.89 -19.75
CA TYR A 119 19.97 4.60 -20.68
C TYR A 119 20.32 6.09 -20.79
N SER A 120 20.72 6.73 -19.69
CA SER A 120 21.13 8.14 -19.68
C SER A 120 22.45 8.38 -20.42
N ALA A 121 23.42 7.46 -20.32
CA ALA A 121 24.69 7.53 -21.04
C ALA A 121 24.55 7.30 -22.55
N LEU A 122 23.50 6.60 -23.00
CA LEU A 122 23.16 6.47 -24.43
C LEU A 122 22.33 7.65 -24.97
N GLN A 123 21.88 8.58 -24.12
CA GLN A 123 21.08 9.71 -24.54
C GLN A 123 21.98 10.89 -24.95
N PRO A 124 21.84 11.48 -26.16
CA PRO A 124 22.70 12.55 -26.63
C PRO A 124 22.58 13.80 -25.75
N SER A 125 23.72 14.33 -25.32
CA SER A 125 23.93 15.46 -24.43
C SER A 125 23.12 16.72 -24.77
N SER A 126 22.46 17.32 -23.77
CA SER A 126 22.01 18.72 -23.83
C SER A 126 22.78 19.59 -22.83
N SER A 127 23.36 20.66 -23.37
CA SER A 127 23.97 21.86 -22.76
C SER A 127 25.18 21.69 -21.82
N VAL A 128 26.31 22.18 -22.31
CA VAL A 128 27.68 22.17 -21.74
C VAL A 128 27.85 23.04 -20.48
N GLU A 129 26.87 23.86 -20.11
CA GLU A 129 27.02 24.87 -19.05
C GLU A 129 26.71 24.35 -17.62
N GLU A 130 26.05 23.19 -17.48
CA GLU A 130 25.73 22.56 -16.17
C GLU A 130 26.77 21.50 -15.75
N ILE A 131 27.79 21.26 -16.57
CA ILE A 131 28.77 20.18 -16.42
C ILE A 131 29.73 20.42 -15.24
N ARG A 132 30.14 21.68 -14.97
CA ARG A 132 31.24 21.95 -14.02
C ARG A 132 30.94 21.72 -12.53
N TYR A 133 29.67 21.58 -12.14
CA TYR A 133 29.30 21.26 -10.74
C TYR A 133 28.76 19.82 -10.58
N TYR A 134 28.36 19.17 -11.67
CA TYR A 134 27.89 17.78 -11.70
C TYR A 134 28.98 16.75 -12.04
N ASP A 135 30.12 17.19 -12.59
CA ASP A 135 31.20 16.30 -13.07
C ASP A 135 31.84 15.45 -11.96
N SER A 136 31.98 15.98 -10.73
CA SER A 136 32.60 15.24 -9.62
C SER A 136 31.72 14.08 -9.14
N ARG A 137 30.38 14.23 -9.13
CA ARG A 137 29.46 13.13 -8.80
C ARG A 137 29.28 12.16 -9.97
N LEU A 138 29.35 12.66 -11.20
CA LEU A 138 29.24 11.82 -12.41
C LEU A 138 30.49 10.95 -12.58
N SER A 139 31.68 11.49 -12.37
CA SER A 139 32.95 10.76 -12.43
C SER A 139 33.07 9.70 -11.32
N ASP A 140 32.65 10.02 -10.09
CA ASP A 140 32.55 9.02 -9.00
C ASP A 140 31.57 7.89 -9.35
N GLN A 141 30.44 8.23 -9.98
CA GLN A 141 29.44 7.25 -10.43
C GLN A 141 29.94 6.40 -11.61
N GLN A 142 30.70 6.98 -12.53
CA GLN A 142 31.35 6.27 -13.64
C GLN A 142 32.48 5.36 -13.16
N MET A 143 33.30 5.81 -12.20
CA MET A 143 34.34 5.01 -11.56
C MET A 143 33.72 3.80 -10.83
N ALA A 144 32.61 4.02 -10.12
CA ALA A 144 31.87 2.97 -9.45
C ALA A 144 31.27 1.94 -10.43
N LEU A 145 30.78 2.39 -11.58
CA LEU A 145 30.27 1.51 -12.62
C LEU A 145 31.37 0.67 -13.25
N LEU A 146 32.54 1.27 -13.53
CA LEU A 146 33.70 0.54 -14.05
C LEU A 146 34.22 -0.49 -13.03
N GLN A 147 34.25 -0.13 -11.75
CA GLN A 147 34.60 -1.05 -10.68
C GLN A 147 33.59 -2.21 -10.58
N TYR A 148 32.29 -1.92 -10.68
CA TYR A 148 31.25 -2.94 -10.70
C TYR A 148 31.39 -3.89 -11.91
N GLN A 149 31.60 -3.37 -13.11
CA GLN A 149 31.81 -4.20 -14.30
C GLN A 149 33.05 -5.08 -14.14
N ARG A 150 34.15 -4.52 -13.62
CA ARG A 150 35.38 -5.27 -13.36
C ARG A 150 35.18 -6.38 -12.33
N GLU A 151 34.54 -6.07 -11.21
CA GLU A 151 34.24 -7.04 -10.16
C GLU A 151 33.28 -8.13 -10.64
N ASN A 152 32.26 -7.77 -11.43
CA ASN A 152 31.31 -8.74 -11.95
C ASN A 152 31.96 -9.69 -12.97
N ILE A 153 32.82 -9.17 -13.85
CA ILE A 153 33.60 -10.00 -14.78
C ILE A 153 34.54 -10.93 -14.01
N HIS A 154 35.21 -10.43 -12.97
CA HIS A 154 36.09 -11.23 -12.13
C HIS A 154 35.33 -12.34 -11.41
N TYR A 155 34.19 -12.01 -10.79
CA TYR A 155 33.33 -12.98 -10.12
C TYR A 155 32.80 -14.04 -11.09
N LEU A 156 32.33 -13.63 -12.26
CA LEU A 156 31.86 -14.56 -13.29
C LEU A 156 32.99 -15.47 -13.78
N SER A 157 34.20 -14.92 -13.95
CA SER A 157 35.38 -15.71 -14.30
C SER A 157 35.74 -16.74 -13.22
N GLU A 158 35.67 -16.36 -11.95
CA GLU A 158 35.94 -17.25 -10.82
C GLU A 158 34.88 -18.36 -10.71
N GLU A 159 33.62 -18.01 -10.90
CA GLU A 159 32.52 -18.99 -10.87
C GLU A 159 32.59 -19.96 -12.05
N VAL A 160 32.95 -19.47 -13.25
CA VAL A 160 33.21 -20.33 -14.42
C VAL A 160 34.36 -21.30 -14.14
N LEU A 161 35.46 -20.83 -13.55
CA LEU A 161 36.59 -21.69 -13.17
C LEU A 161 36.17 -22.73 -12.13
N ARG A 162 35.39 -22.33 -11.13
CA ARG A 162 34.86 -23.24 -10.10
C ARG A 162 33.91 -24.29 -10.67
N LEU A 163 33.05 -23.90 -11.61
CA LEU A 163 32.16 -24.81 -12.34
C LEU A 163 32.96 -25.76 -13.25
N GLN A 164 34.01 -25.27 -13.88
CA GLN A 164 34.91 -26.10 -14.68
C GLN A 164 35.67 -27.10 -13.81
N GLU A 165 36.09 -26.70 -12.62
CA GLU A 165 36.72 -27.58 -11.64
C GLU A 165 35.73 -28.63 -11.11
N SER A 166 34.50 -28.24 -10.77
CA SER A 166 33.47 -29.19 -10.31
C SER A 166 33.08 -30.18 -11.41
N LEU A 167 32.99 -29.73 -12.66
CA LEU A 167 32.73 -30.57 -13.82
C LEU A 167 33.89 -31.53 -14.10
N SER A 168 35.14 -31.06 -13.96
CA SER A 168 36.31 -31.94 -14.12
C SER A 168 36.44 -32.98 -13.00
N LYS A 169 36.09 -32.62 -11.75
CA LYS A 169 35.98 -33.56 -10.62
C LYS A 169 34.89 -34.59 -10.87
N TYR A 170 33.73 -34.15 -11.35
CA TYR A 170 32.63 -35.04 -11.74
C TYR A 170 33.05 -35.99 -12.88
N HIS A 171 33.68 -35.47 -13.93
CA HIS A 171 34.16 -36.27 -15.06
C HIS A 171 35.24 -37.27 -14.64
N ARG A 172 36.17 -36.88 -13.75
CA ARG A 172 37.20 -37.77 -13.20
C ARG A 172 36.65 -38.82 -12.25
N SER A 173 35.61 -38.49 -11.46
CA SER A 173 34.90 -39.48 -10.65
C SER A 173 34.10 -40.47 -11.50
N VAL A 174 33.52 -40.01 -12.61
CA VAL A 174 32.79 -40.86 -13.58
C VAL A 174 33.73 -41.81 -14.33
N ALA A 175 34.96 -41.37 -14.64
CA ALA A 175 35.97 -42.23 -15.27
C ALA A 175 36.54 -43.32 -14.32
N ALA A 176 36.47 -43.12 -13.01
CA ALA A 176 37.05 -44.03 -12.01
C ALA A 176 36.11 -45.18 -11.58
N SER A 177 34.81 -45.09 -11.89
CA SER A 177 33.83 -46.12 -11.50
C SER A 177 32.84 -46.39 -12.64
N THR A 178 33.01 -47.50 -13.35
CA THR A 178 32.00 -48.05 -14.27
C THR A 178 30.76 -48.55 -13.51
N PRO A 179 29.55 -48.53 -14.09
CA PRO A 179 29.30 -48.62 -15.53
C PRO A 179 28.58 -47.39 -16.09
N GLN A 180 29.16 -46.84 -17.15
CA GLN A 180 28.61 -45.77 -17.99
C GLN A 180 27.16 -46.02 -18.43
N VAL A 181 26.75 -47.29 -18.52
CA VAL A 181 25.38 -47.73 -18.88
C VAL A 181 24.33 -47.34 -17.82
N ASP A 182 24.65 -47.47 -16.53
CA ASP A 182 23.70 -47.14 -15.46
C ASP A 182 23.54 -45.62 -15.30
N LEU A 183 24.62 -44.87 -15.51
CA LEU A 183 24.58 -43.41 -15.59
C LEU A 183 23.77 -42.92 -16.80
N THR A 184 23.92 -43.56 -17.98
CA THR A 184 23.10 -43.20 -19.14
C THR A 184 21.62 -43.47 -18.90
N HIS A 185 21.28 -44.54 -18.18
CA HIS A 185 19.89 -44.86 -17.87
C HIS A 185 19.31 -43.89 -16.82
N LEU A 186 20.10 -43.50 -15.82
CA LEU A 186 19.68 -42.49 -14.83
C LEU A 186 19.55 -41.10 -15.45
N LEU A 187 20.47 -40.71 -16.35
CA LEU A 187 20.36 -39.47 -17.12
C LEU A 187 19.13 -39.47 -18.03
N ALA A 188 18.87 -40.58 -18.74
CA ALA A 188 17.68 -40.73 -19.56
C ALA A 188 16.39 -40.63 -18.72
N SER A 189 16.37 -41.22 -17.53
CA SER A 189 15.26 -41.10 -16.57
C SER A 189 15.04 -39.65 -16.12
N ARG A 190 16.09 -38.93 -15.72
CA ARG A 190 15.99 -37.52 -15.32
C ARG A 190 15.57 -36.61 -16.47
N ASP A 191 16.04 -36.87 -17.67
CA ASP A 191 15.67 -36.12 -18.87
C ASP A 191 14.20 -36.40 -19.26
N GLN A 192 13.69 -37.60 -19.00
CA GLN A 192 12.27 -37.92 -19.12
C GLN A 192 11.42 -37.20 -18.07
N GLU A 193 11.85 -37.15 -16.81
CA GLU A 193 11.19 -36.38 -15.75
C GLU A 193 11.14 -34.89 -16.10
N LEU A 194 12.23 -34.31 -16.62
CA LEU A 194 12.26 -32.91 -17.05
C LEU A 194 11.32 -32.64 -18.22
N ARG A 195 11.20 -33.54 -19.19
CA ARG A 195 10.22 -33.43 -20.27
C ARG A 195 8.79 -33.51 -19.75
N ALA A 196 8.50 -34.42 -18.82
CA ALA A 196 7.19 -34.55 -18.21
C ALA A 196 6.82 -33.28 -17.43
N LEU A 197 7.70 -32.79 -16.56
CA LEU A 197 7.52 -31.54 -15.82
C LEU A 197 7.37 -30.33 -16.75
N SER A 198 8.11 -30.28 -17.86
CA SER A 198 7.94 -29.24 -18.86
C SER A 198 6.57 -29.30 -19.54
N ALA A 199 6.07 -30.50 -19.83
CA ALA A 199 4.72 -30.68 -20.38
C ALA A 199 3.64 -30.24 -19.38
N GLU A 200 3.76 -30.61 -18.10
CA GLU A 200 2.87 -30.15 -17.03
C GLU A 200 2.91 -28.63 -16.86
N MET A 201 4.10 -28.02 -16.89
CA MET A 201 4.25 -26.57 -16.82
C MET A 201 3.55 -25.88 -18.01
N ASN A 202 3.71 -26.40 -19.22
CA ASN A 202 3.04 -25.88 -20.41
C ASN A 202 1.51 -26.04 -20.30
N GLN A 203 1.04 -27.16 -19.77
CA GLN A 203 -0.39 -27.38 -19.51
C GLN A 203 -0.94 -26.35 -18.51
N VAL A 204 -0.31 -26.21 -17.34
CA VAL A 204 -0.74 -25.23 -16.32
C VAL A 204 -0.69 -23.81 -16.88
N HIS A 205 0.31 -23.48 -17.69
CA HIS A 205 0.39 -22.17 -18.34
C HIS A 205 -0.77 -21.93 -19.32
N SER A 206 -1.20 -22.98 -20.02
CA SER A 206 -2.38 -22.91 -20.90
C SER A 206 -3.68 -22.75 -20.12
N GLU A 207 -3.86 -23.48 -19.02
CA GLU A 207 -5.01 -23.36 -18.12
C GLU A 207 -5.09 -21.97 -17.48
N LEU A 208 -3.94 -21.42 -17.08
CA LEU A 208 -3.84 -20.08 -16.53
C LEU A 208 -4.18 -19.01 -17.58
N ARG A 209 -3.81 -19.22 -18.85
CA ARG A 209 -4.22 -18.36 -19.97
C ARG A 209 -5.73 -18.42 -20.18
N LEU A 210 -6.34 -19.60 -20.11
CA LEU A 210 -7.80 -19.77 -20.20
C LEU A 210 -8.51 -19.08 -19.03
N ALA A 211 -8.03 -19.26 -17.80
CA ALA A 211 -8.59 -18.61 -16.62
C ALA A 211 -8.53 -17.07 -16.73
N ARG A 212 -7.41 -16.52 -17.22
CA ARG A 212 -7.30 -15.08 -17.49
C ARG A 212 -8.30 -14.61 -18.57
N GLY A 213 -8.52 -15.40 -19.60
CA GLY A 213 -9.54 -15.13 -20.62
C GLY A 213 -10.94 -15.04 -20.03
N LEU A 214 -11.31 -16.01 -19.18
CA LEU A 214 -12.60 -16.02 -18.49
C LEU A 214 -12.77 -14.84 -17.53
N ILE A 215 -11.71 -14.44 -16.82
CA ILE A 215 -11.75 -13.24 -15.97
C ILE A 215 -12.02 -11.99 -16.83
N ALA A 216 -11.32 -11.84 -17.95
CA ALA A 216 -11.52 -10.68 -18.85
C ALA A 216 -12.94 -10.64 -19.44
N GLU A 217 -13.51 -11.80 -19.80
CA GLU A 217 -14.89 -11.92 -20.26
C GLU A 217 -15.87 -11.49 -19.16
N LYS A 218 -15.68 -12.01 -17.93
CA LYS A 218 -16.52 -11.64 -16.77
C LYS A 218 -16.42 -10.16 -16.43
N ASP A 219 -15.23 -9.57 -16.53
CA ASP A 219 -15.03 -8.15 -16.34
C ASP A 219 -15.77 -7.32 -17.39
N SER A 220 -15.79 -7.75 -18.66
CA SER A 220 -16.55 -7.10 -19.73
C SER A 220 -18.07 -7.18 -19.49
N GLU A 221 -18.57 -8.33 -19.02
CA GLU A 221 -19.98 -8.53 -18.66
C GLU A 221 -20.37 -7.64 -17.48
N ILE A 222 -19.52 -7.55 -16.45
CA ILE A 222 -19.72 -6.66 -15.29
C ILE A 222 -19.74 -5.19 -15.73
N GLN A 223 -18.84 -4.78 -16.62
CA GLN A 223 -18.83 -3.41 -17.15
C GLN A 223 -20.11 -3.09 -17.92
N HIS A 224 -20.59 -4.02 -18.75
CA HIS A 224 -21.85 -3.87 -19.48
C HIS A 224 -23.05 -3.74 -18.53
N ILE A 225 -23.14 -4.61 -17.51
CA ILE A 225 -24.21 -4.55 -16.50
C ILE A 225 -24.16 -3.23 -15.73
N ARG A 226 -22.96 -2.74 -15.34
CA ARG A 226 -22.81 -1.44 -14.69
C ARG A 226 -23.28 -0.29 -15.58
N GLY A 227 -22.95 -0.33 -16.87
CA GLY A 227 -23.42 0.66 -17.84
C GLY A 227 -24.95 0.72 -17.90
N ASN A 228 -25.60 -0.43 -18.04
CA ASN A 228 -27.07 -0.53 -18.05
C ASN A 228 -27.68 -0.07 -16.72
N ASN A 229 -27.09 -0.46 -15.59
CA ASN A 229 -27.56 -0.03 -14.28
C ASN A 229 -27.48 1.49 -14.12
N ASN A 230 -26.38 2.11 -14.57
CA ASN A 230 -26.22 3.56 -14.54
C ASN A 230 -27.31 4.26 -15.38
N GLN A 231 -27.63 3.73 -16.57
CA GLN A 231 -28.74 4.24 -17.38
C GLN A 231 -30.08 4.15 -16.65
N TYR A 232 -30.38 3.03 -15.99
CA TYR A 232 -31.61 2.90 -15.19
C TYR A 232 -31.65 3.87 -14.01
N VAL A 233 -30.51 4.13 -13.36
CA VAL A 233 -30.42 5.11 -12.28
C VAL A 233 -30.72 6.52 -12.80
N GLU A 234 -30.11 6.90 -13.92
CA GLU A 234 -30.36 8.19 -14.57
C GLU A 234 -31.83 8.35 -15.00
N GLU A 235 -32.43 7.32 -15.59
CA GLU A 235 -33.86 7.32 -15.92
C GLU A 235 -34.74 7.44 -14.68
N ASN A 236 -34.40 6.73 -13.59
CA ASN A 236 -35.15 6.82 -12.34
C ASN A 236 -35.08 8.23 -11.75
N GLU A 237 -33.92 8.87 -11.78
CA GLU A 237 -33.75 10.26 -11.36
C GLU A 237 -34.57 11.22 -12.23
N ARG A 238 -34.56 11.05 -13.56
CA ARG A 238 -35.40 11.82 -14.48
C ARG A 238 -36.88 11.67 -14.16
N LEU A 239 -37.35 10.44 -13.93
CA LEU A 239 -38.75 10.17 -13.57
C LEU A 239 -39.11 10.80 -12.22
N ARG A 240 -38.22 10.75 -11.22
CA ARG A 240 -38.44 11.44 -9.93
C ARG A 240 -38.52 12.96 -10.10
N ALA A 241 -37.67 13.55 -10.94
CA ALA A 241 -37.71 14.99 -11.23
C ALA A 241 -39.05 15.38 -11.88
N ILE A 242 -39.49 14.62 -12.89
CA ILE A 242 -40.79 14.80 -13.54
C ILE A 242 -41.91 14.69 -12.51
N LEU A 243 -41.91 13.64 -11.67
CA LEU A 243 -42.91 13.48 -10.62
C LEU A 243 -42.93 14.65 -9.64
N GLY A 244 -41.75 15.17 -9.27
CA GLY A 244 -41.60 16.38 -8.47
C GLY A 244 -42.23 17.61 -9.15
N GLU A 245 -41.98 17.82 -10.44
CA GLU A 245 -42.63 18.90 -11.19
C GLU A 245 -44.15 18.76 -11.21
N TRP A 246 -44.69 17.56 -11.51
CA TRP A 246 -46.13 17.31 -11.50
C TRP A 246 -46.73 17.58 -10.12
N SER A 247 -46.06 17.16 -9.05
CA SER A 247 -46.48 17.45 -7.67
C SER A 247 -46.53 18.96 -7.40
N THR A 248 -45.52 19.73 -7.81
CA THR A 248 -45.55 21.19 -7.63
C THR A 248 -46.63 21.88 -8.46
N ARG A 249 -46.88 21.41 -9.69
CA ARG A 249 -47.96 21.90 -10.56
C ARG A 249 -49.32 21.59 -9.92
N ALA A 250 -49.53 20.38 -9.41
CA ALA A 250 -50.75 19.98 -8.70
C ALA A 250 -50.97 20.86 -7.45
N ALA A 251 -49.94 21.05 -6.61
CA ALA A 251 -50.04 21.91 -5.43
C ALA A 251 -50.35 23.38 -5.78
N LYS A 252 -49.89 23.89 -6.93
CA LYS A 252 -50.26 25.23 -7.41
C LYS A 252 -51.73 25.29 -7.82
N LEU A 253 -52.23 24.27 -8.51
CA LEU A 253 -53.63 24.18 -8.91
C LEU A 253 -54.57 24.06 -7.70
N GLU A 254 -54.20 23.28 -6.69
CA GLU A 254 -54.97 23.18 -5.43
C GLU A 254 -55.08 24.54 -4.72
N ARG A 255 -53.98 25.28 -4.58
CA ARG A 255 -54.02 26.63 -4.00
C ARG A 255 -54.87 27.60 -4.82
N ALA A 256 -54.80 27.52 -6.14
CA ALA A 256 -55.61 28.37 -7.03
C ALA A 256 -57.10 28.05 -6.90
N LEU A 257 -57.45 26.76 -6.82
CA LEU A 257 -58.81 26.29 -6.59
C LEU A 257 -59.34 26.76 -5.22
N GLU A 258 -58.54 26.66 -4.17
CA GLU A 258 -58.91 27.17 -2.84
C GLU A 258 -59.14 28.68 -2.84
N ALA A 259 -58.29 29.45 -3.53
CA ALA A 259 -58.47 30.90 -3.67
C ALA A 259 -59.77 31.24 -4.42
N GLU A 260 -60.09 30.51 -5.49
CA GLU A 260 -61.32 30.69 -6.27
C GLU A 260 -62.56 30.34 -5.43
N ARG A 261 -62.51 29.27 -4.64
CA ARG A 261 -63.56 28.91 -3.67
C ARG A 261 -63.78 30.00 -2.61
N VAL A 262 -62.70 30.56 -2.04
CA VAL A 262 -62.79 31.64 -1.06
C VAL A 262 -63.41 32.90 -1.68
N SER A 263 -62.95 33.30 -2.87
CA SER A 263 -63.51 34.43 -3.62
C SER A 263 -65.00 34.24 -3.93
N ASN A 264 -65.40 33.04 -4.36
CA ASN A 264 -66.81 32.72 -4.61
C ASN A 264 -67.67 32.84 -3.34
N MET A 265 -67.18 32.34 -2.20
CA MET A 265 -67.88 32.49 -0.92
C MET A 265 -68.05 33.96 -0.51
N GLU A 266 -67.05 34.81 -0.74
CA GLU A 266 -67.14 36.25 -0.48
C GLU A 266 -68.15 36.95 -1.39
N LEU A 267 -68.13 36.64 -2.69
CA LEU A 267 -69.11 37.16 -3.65
C LEU A 267 -70.54 36.74 -3.27
N GLN A 268 -70.74 35.49 -2.85
CA GLN A 268 -72.04 35.02 -2.35
C GLN A 268 -72.49 35.79 -1.10
N LYS A 269 -71.59 36.01 -0.13
CA LYS A 269 -71.88 36.83 1.06
C LYS A 269 -72.26 38.26 0.68
N ASN A 270 -71.52 38.88 -0.24
CA ASN A 270 -71.79 40.23 -0.71
C ASN A 270 -73.14 40.32 -1.44
N ARG A 271 -73.45 39.35 -2.31
CA ARG A 271 -74.75 39.25 -2.97
C ARG A 271 -75.90 39.10 -1.98
N ALA A 272 -75.72 38.30 -0.93
CA ALA A 272 -76.71 38.14 0.13
C ALA A 272 -76.91 39.44 0.93
N LYS A 273 -75.84 40.18 1.25
CA LYS A 273 -75.90 41.50 1.90
C LYS A 273 -76.64 42.53 1.03
N LEU A 274 -76.29 42.62 -0.25
CA LEU A 274 -76.92 43.54 -1.20
C LEU A 274 -78.43 43.24 -1.36
N LYS A 275 -78.79 41.95 -1.44
CA LYS A 275 -80.20 41.53 -1.48
C LYS A 275 -80.95 41.94 -0.20
N ARG A 276 -80.34 41.80 0.98
CA ARG A 276 -80.93 42.27 2.25
C ARG A 276 -81.11 43.80 2.27
N GLN A 277 -80.15 44.56 1.78
CA GLN A 277 -80.25 46.02 1.66
C GLN A 277 -81.37 46.44 0.70
N SER A 278 -81.44 45.84 -0.49
CA SER A 278 -82.51 46.09 -1.46
C SER A 278 -83.90 45.73 -0.92
N THR A 279 -84.03 44.62 -0.17
CA THR A 279 -85.28 44.28 0.52
C THR A 279 -85.63 45.32 1.60
N ARG A 280 -84.63 45.89 2.28
CA ARG A 280 -84.82 46.92 3.30
C ARG A 280 -85.22 48.28 2.71
N GLU A 281 -84.67 48.67 1.55
CA GLU A 281 -85.08 49.89 0.83
C GLU A 281 -86.47 49.78 0.18
N LYS A 282 -86.92 48.58 -0.19
CA LYS A 282 -88.26 48.35 -0.74
C LYS A 282 -89.38 48.32 0.31
N ILE A 283 -89.05 48.29 1.59
CA ILE A 283 -90.02 48.44 2.69
C ILE A 283 -89.96 49.91 3.09
N PRO A 284 -90.98 50.75 2.79
CA PRO A 284 -91.01 52.10 3.34
C PRO A 284 -91.14 52.00 4.86
N ASP A 285 -90.28 52.73 5.57
CA ASP A 285 -90.42 52.94 7.02
C ASP A 285 -91.82 53.50 7.30
N ILE A 286 -92.69 52.66 7.87
CA ILE A 286 -93.93 53.12 8.50
C ILE A 286 -93.53 53.69 9.86
N PRO A 287 -93.80 54.98 10.16
CA PRO A 287 -93.49 55.54 11.46
C PRO A 287 -94.43 54.96 12.52
N GLN A 288 -93.88 54.43 13.62
CA GLN A 288 -94.66 54.18 14.82
C GLN A 288 -94.98 55.53 15.50
N SER A 289 -96.25 55.91 15.45
CA SER A 289 -96.81 57.03 16.22
C SER A 289 -96.99 56.63 17.68
N GLU A 290 -96.56 57.54 18.56
CA GLU A 290 -96.91 57.62 19.96
C GLU A 290 -98.44 57.64 20.18
N SER A 291 -98.94 56.94 21.21
CA SER A 291 -100.11 57.45 21.97
C SER A 291 -100.15 56.87 23.39
N SER A 292 -99.79 57.75 24.30
CA SER A 292 -100.06 57.79 25.74
C SER A 292 -101.53 57.53 26.10
N SER A 293 -101.73 56.66 27.11
CA SER A 293 -102.55 56.84 28.32
C SER A 293 -104.10 56.97 28.29
N ILE A 294 -104.69 56.52 29.42
CA ILE A 294 -106.05 56.76 29.96
C ILE A 294 -107.14 55.85 29.34
N GLY A 295 -107.99 55.09 30.06
CA GLY A 295 -108.42 55.02 31.45
C GLY A 295 -109.91 54.59 31.46
N VAL A 296 -110.41 54.20 32.64
CA VAL A 296 -111.83 54.20 33.07
C VAL A 296 -112.61 52.86 32.98
N LEU A 297 -112.95 52.41 34.21
CA LEU A 297 -114.03 51.54 34.72
C LEU A 297 -114.00 50.04 34.44
#